data_AF-A0A3D1MZM7-F1
#
_entry.id   AF-A0A3D1MZM7-F1
#
_cell.length_a   1.000
_cell.length_b   1.000
_cell.length_c   1.000
_cell.angle_alpha   90.00
_cell.angle_beta   90.00
_cell.angle_gamma   90.00
#
_symmetry.space_group_name_H-M   'P 1'
#
loop_
_entity.id
_entity.type
_entity.pdbx_description
1 polymer ?
#
loop_
_entity_poly.entity_id
_entity_poly.type
_entity_poly.pdbx_seq_one_letter_code
_entity_poly.pdbx_strand_id
1 'polypeptide(L)'
;MTLNLGIPPALLFIISQLLIYALVFCAGCLLRGYWAGVLALMTAGLFEAGRAVTYDVEQSFYSFFLLLVMALLHLKRRENTLKNNLLAGLAVGASMLVRSPLFLFPPVLILCDWLYGERTRAFVRRSLVFMAASYVLLVPWNILNHSLTGRFTLFDAHSAKSNVITGALGSVYTMEGDARKLAGIGSDDSAFVFYVRKAAENPLFFILTVLRRLWHIFLFNPLLFGLLLLALLVNRDRDRRLIFGLPIFFIAIHSLLSVDKRYFYPMLYVLPPIIAASLLPRRLIKSPGSCVFAEKTTVLFFLLSFCAVLSIEALMIVYPYRAAQNSAGNEAFVRTLDRFPNDRALQEMKCRRMLDSCDYPGYYKCLVGYSEKFDDLFYRYFLSIMAARSSSELAPPVGKNRELWRCLTAKMFREFELGDKTSAIASFRQISEIHNAAWHMLRGTPYKRDRELAAGISRDTEYFWRRHARDILLMWPLERRVKILSRLEKKFSLPGELKELGNSSGVPCK
;
A
#
# COMPACT_ATOMS: atom_id res chain seq x y z
N MET A 1 -2.66 9.38 -8.98
CA MET A 1 -3.73 10.33 -8.63
C MET A 1 -3.07 11.48 -7.90
N THR A 2 -2.83 12.60 -8.60
CA THR A 2 -2.31 13.82 -7.98
C THR A 2 -3.51 14.61 -7.51
N LEU A 3 -3.69 14.77 -6.19
CA LEU A 3 -4.60 15.79 -5.67
C LEU A 3 -4.08 17.14 -6.18
N ASN A 4 -4.76 17.72 -7.16
CA ASN A 4 -4.33 18.98 -7.78
C ASN A 4 -4.72 20.16 -6.88
N LEU A 5 -4.13 20.20 -5.68
CA LEU A 5 -4.27 21.30 -4.71
C LEU A 5 -3.38 22.50 -5.09
N GLY A 6 -2.74 22.47 -6.27
CA GLY A 6 -1.70 23.42 -6.64
C GLY A 6 -0.38 23.22 -5.88
N ILE A 7 -0.29 22.21 -5.01
CA ILE A 7 0.90 21.91 -4.23
C ILE A 7 1.74 20.86 -4.98
N PRO A 8 3.00 21.17 -5.36
CA PRO A 8 3.88 20.19 -5.96
C PRO A 8 4.06 18.97 -5.03
N PRO A 9 3.99 17.73 -5.55
CA PRO A 9 4.18 16.52 -4.73
C PRO A 9 5.48 16.54 -3.92
N ALA A 10 6.55 17.10 -4.49
CA ALA A 10 7.84 17.27 -3.80
C ALA A 10 7.73 18.10 -2.51
N LEU A 11 6.91 19.15 -2.51
CA LEU A 11 6.71 19.98 -1.32
C LEU A 11 5.96 19.23 -0.22
N LEU A 12 4.91 18.48 -0.58
CA LEU A 12 4.22 17.59 0.35
C LEU A 12 5.18 16.57 0.97
N PHE A 13 6.09 16.02 0.17
CA PHE A 13 7.09 15.06 0.66
C PHE A 13 8.06 15.71 1.64
N ILE A 14 8.61 16.88 1.31
CA ILE A 14 9.51 17.63 2.19
C ILE A 14 8.81 17.95 3.52
N ILE A 15 7.58 18.47 3.47
CA ILE A 15 6.82 18.82 4.68
C ILE A 15 6.55 17.56 5.52
N SER A 16 6.08 16.47 4.90
CA SER A 16 5.82 15.21 5.61
C SER A 16 7.06 14.69 6.33
N GLN A 17 8.21 14.78 5.67
CA GLN A 17 9.47 14.30 6.19
C GLN A 17 9.98 15.16 7.35
N LEU A 18 9.85 16.48 7.25
CA LEU A 18 10.18 17.40 8.35
C LEU A 18 9.31 17.14 9.58
N LEU A 19 8.02 16.89 9.39
CA LEU A 19 7.10 16.54 10.47
C LEU A 19 7.46 15.21 11.15
N ILE A 20 7.85 14.20 10.37
CA ILE A 20 8.35 12.92 10.90
C ILE A 20 9.61 13.15 11.75
N TYR A 21 10.59 13.88 11.24
CA TYR A 21 11.82 14.18 11.99
C TYR A 21 11.57 14.99 13.27
N ALA A 22 10.65 15.95 13.23
CA ALA A 22 10.22 16.68 14.41
C ALA A 22 9.59 15.75 15.46
N LEU A 23 8.76 14.78 15.03
CA LEU A 23 8.20 13.76 15.92
C LEU A 23 9.23 12.77 16.45
N VAL A 24 10.23 12.38 15.66
CA VAL A 24 11.37 11.56 16.14
C VAL A 24 12.09 12.27 17.29
N PHE A 25 12.41 13.55 17.09
CA PHE A 25 13.01 14.38 18.13
C PHE A 25 12.10 14.49 19.37
N CYS A 26 10.82 14.80 19.18
CA CYS A 26 9.86 14.92 20.29
C CYS A 26 9.72 13.60 21.06
N ALA A 27 9.64 12.46 20.37
CA ALA A 27 9.54 11.17 21.02
C ALA A 27 10.80 10.84 21.82
N GLY A 28 12.00 11.13 21.31
CA GLY A 28 13.24 10.98 22.07
C GLY A 28 13.28 11.89 23.32
N CYS A 29 12.84 13.14 23.17
CA CYS A 29 12.70 14.09 24.28
C CYS A 29 11.71 13.63 25.35
N LEU A 30 10.57 13.07 24.95
CA LEU A 30 9.58 12.51 25.89
C LEU A 30 10.17 11.31 26.65
N LEU A 31 10.89 10.43 25.96
CA LEU A 31 11.43 9.22 26.56
C LEU A 31 12.60 9.49 27.53
N ARG A 32 13.51 10.42 27.20
CA ARG A 32 14.71 10.66 28.04
C ARG A 32 15.35 12.05 27.91
N GLY A 33 14.60 13.05 27.45
CA GLY A 33 15.04 14.46 27.38
C GLY A 33 15.80 14.83 26.10
N TYR A 34 16.22 16.09 26.03
CA TYR A 34 16.79 16.75 24.83
C TYR A 34 17.81 15.90 24.07
N TRP A 35 18.84 15.38 24.75
CA TRP A 35 19.92 14.63 24.10
C TRP A 35 19.46 13.31 23.47
N ALA A 36 18.46 12.65 24.05
CA ALA A 36 17.85 11.48 23.43
C ALA A 36 17.06 11.86 22.17
N GLY A 37 16.41 13.02 22.16
CA GLY A 37 15.81 13.60 20.96
C GLY A 37 16.82 13.86 19.85
N VAL A 38 17.95 14.52 20.17
CA VAL A 38 19.01 14.80 19.19
C VAL A 38 19.61 13.50 18.63
N LEU A 39 19.95 12.55 19.49
CA LEU A 39 20.49 11.25 19.05
C LEU A 39 19.50 10.46 18.21
N ALA A 40 18.22 10.46 18.58
CA ALA A 40 17.16 9.82 17.79
C ALA A 40 17.04 10.44 16.39
N LEU A 41 17.05 11.77 16.31
CA LEU A 41 17.00 12.52 15.06
C LEU A 41 18.21 12.21 14.17
N MET A 42 19.42 12.28 14.71
CA MET A 42 20.65 11.95 13.97
C MET A 42 20.63 10.51 13.47
N THR A 43 20.22 9.57 14.33
CA THR A 43 20.14 8.15 13.99
C THR A 43 19.11 7.91 12.86
N ALA A 44 17.91 8.49 12.96
CA ALA A 44 16.91 8.40 11.90
C ALA A 44 17.43 8.99 10.57
N GLY A 45 18.10 10.15 10.62
CA GLY A 45 18.68 10.80 9.46
C GLY A 45 19.78 9.96 8.79
N LEU A 46 20.64 9.31 9.58
CA LEU A 46 21.70 8.43 9.07
C LEU A 46 21.13 7.19 8.36
N PHE A 47 20.11 6.54 8.94
CA PHE A 47 19.47 5.37 8.33
C PHE A 47 18.71 5.72 7.05
N GLU A 48 18.04 6.87 7.01
CA GLU A 48 17.35 7.35 5.81
C GLU A 48 18.34 7.75 4.70
N ALA A 49 19.42 8.48 5.06
CA ALA A 49 20.45 8.91 4.11
C ALA A 49 21.20 7.73 3.47
N GLY A 50 21.33 6.61 4.17
CA GLY A 50 21.87 5.36 3.65
C GLY A 50 21.05 4.73 2.52
N ARG A 51 19.95 5.38 2.07
CA ARG A 51 19.02 4.89 1.04
C ARG A 51 18.57 3.46 1.32
N ALA A 52 18.42 3.11 2.60
CA ALA A 52 18.03 1.76 2.99
C ALA A 52 16.71 1.37 2.31
N VAL A 53 15.83 2.32 2.01
CA VAL A 53 14.54 2.07 1.37
C VAL A 53 14.22 3.18 0.36
N THR A 54 13.60 2.80 -0.76
CA THR A 54 12.99 3.76 -1.70
C THR A 54 11.82 4.47 -1.02
N TYR A 55 11.84 5.81 -1.01
CA TYR A 55 10.78 6.62 -0.43
C TYR A 55 9.39 6.18 -0.91
N ASP A 56 8.49 5.95 0.03
CA ASP A 56 7.11 5.52 -0.21
C ASP A 56 6.20 6.40 0.65
N VAL A 57 5.39 7.22 -0.04
CA VAL A 57 4.52 8.23 0.58
C VAL A 57 3.60 7.62 1.63
N GLU A 58 3.02 6.46 1.32
CA GLU A 58 2.09 5.77 2.20
C GLU A 58 2.81 5.32 3.48
N GLN A 59 4.04 4.81 3.34
CA GLN A 59 4.87 4.42 4.48
C GLN A 59 5.32 5.63 5.31
N SER A 60 5.65 6.75 4.68
CA SER A 60 5.99 7.99 5.39
C SER A 60 4.81 8.51 6.21
N PHE A 61 3.61 8.58 5.62
CA PHE A 61 2.39 8.94 6.36
C PHE A 61 2.13 7.97 7.51
N TYR A 62 2.29 6.66 7.27
CA TYR A 62 2.12 5.68 8.33
C TYR A 62 3.17 5.82 9.45
N SER A 63 4.41 6.16 9.11
CA SER A 63 5.48 6.44 10.08
C SER A 63 5.14 7.62 10.99
N PHE A 64 4.57 8.69 10.43
CA PHE A 64 4.10 9.84 11.19
C PHE A 64 3.06 9.43 12.24
N PHE A 65 2.04 8.66 11.86
CA PHE A 65 1.02 8.20 12.80
C PHE A 65 1.57 7.21 13.84
N LEU A 66 2.50 6.32 13.45
CA LEU A 66 3.14 5.41 14.42
C LEU A 66 3.99 6.14 15.46
N LEU A 67 4.65 7.24 15.08
CA LEU A 67 5.36 8.11 16.04
C LEU A 67 4.38 8.82 16.99
N LEU A 68 3.25 9.32 16.49
CA LEU A 68 2.19 9.89 17.34
C LEU A 68 1.65 8.84 18.31
N VAL A 69 1.37 7.62 17.83
CA VAL A 69 0.95 6.49 18.68
C VAL A 69 1.99 6.24 19.77
N MET A 70 3.27 6.12 19.42
CA MET A 70 4.35 5.90 20.40
C MET A 70 4.41 7.01 21.46
N ALA A 71 4.39 8.28 21.02
CA ALA A 71 4.50 9.42 21.91
C ALA A 71 3.28 9.55 22.83
N LEU A 72 2.06 9.37 22.31
CA LEU A 72 0.83 9.45 23.11
C LEU A 72 0.64 8.24 24.02
N LEU A 73 1.10 7.05 23.62
CA LEU A 73 1.19 5.89 24.52
C LEU A 73 2.15 6.15 25.68
N HIS A 74 3.25 6.86 25.44
CA HIS A 74 4.15 7.26 26.51
C HIS A 74 3.47 8.24 27.48
N LEU A 75 2.73 9.24 26.99
CA LEU A 75 1.93 10.14 27.85
C LEU A 75 0.80 9.40 28.60
N LYS A 76 0.14 8.42 27.96
CA LYS A 76 -0.80 7.51 28.62
C LYS A 76 -0.13 6.78 29.78
N ARG A 77 1.11 6.31 29.62
CA ARG A 77 1.84 5.62 30.70
C ARG A 77 2.22 6.54 31.84
N ARG A 78 2.71 7.73 31.53
CA ARG A 78 3.20 8.68 32.53
C ARG A 78 2.11 9.16 33.50
N GLU A 79 0.92 9.46 32.99
CA GLU A 79 -0.14 10.11 33.80
C GLU A 79 -1.46 9.33 33.85
N ASN A 80 -1.58 8.22 33.11
CA ASN A 80 -2.74 7.30 33.03
C ASN A 80 -4.11 7.98 33.22
N THR A 81 -4.33 9.12 32.57
CA THR A 81 -5.60 9.86 32.64
C THR A 81 -6.57 9.37 31.56
N LEU A 82 -7.88 9.65 31.73
CA LEU A 82 -8.87 9.39 30.68
C LEU A 82 -8.54 10.13 29.38
N LYS A 83 -8.08 11.38 29.48
CA LYS A 83 -7.62 12.20 28.35
C LYS A 83 -6.51 11.50 27.56
N ASN A 84 -5.46 11.03 28.24
CA ASN A 84 -4.32 10.41 27.54
C ASN A 84 -4.69 9.03 26.97
N ASN A 85 -5.61 8.30 27.60
CA ASN A 85 -6.19 7.08 27.05
C ASN A 85 -7.01 7.36 25.76
N LEU A 86 -7.84 8.40 25.77
CA LEU A 86 -8.60 8.84 24.59
C LEU A 86 -7.66 9.25 23.44
N LEU A 87 -6.68 10.12 23.71
CA LEU A 87 -5.72 10.58 22.69
C LEU A 87 -4.91 9.43 22.10
N ALA A 88 -4.38 8.54 22.94
CA ALA A 88 -3.65 7.37 22.47
C ALA A 88 -4.56 6.43 21.66
N GLY A 89 -5.81 6.23 22.08
CA GLY A 89 -6.78 5.41 21.37
C GLY A 89 -7.08 5.96 19.98
N LEU A 90 -7.43 7.25 19.89
CA LEU A 90 -7.67 7.94 18.62
C LEU A 90 -6.45 7.94 17.70
N ALA A 91 -5.23 8.06 18.24
CA ALA A 91 -4.01 7.96 17.44
C ALA A 91 -3.82 6.56 16.83
N VAL A 92 -4.15 5.50 17.59
CA VAL A 92 -4.16 4.13 17.03
C VAL A 92 -5.22 4.02 15.94
N GLY A 93 -6.43 4.53 16.17
CA GLY A 93 -7.50 4.58 15.16
C GLY A 93 -7.08 5.29 13.87
N ALA A 94 -6.48 6.47 13.99
CA ALA A 94 -5.97 7.23 12.85
C ALA A 94 -4.87 6.47 12.09
N SER A 95 -3.99 5.78 12.81
CA SER A 95 -2.98 4.91 12.17
C SER A 95 -3.62 3.74 11.41
N MET A 96 -4.74 3.20 11.91
CA MET A 96 -5.46 2.09 11.29
C MET A 96 -6.20 2.47 10.01
N LEU A 97 -6.59 3.74 9.88
CA LEU A 97 -7.11 4.29 8.61
C LEU A 97 -6.06 4.34 7.51
N VAL A 98 -4.78 4.47 7.88
CA VAL A 98 -3.67 4.39 6.93
C VAL A 98 -3.33 2.92 6.65
N ARG A 99 -3.10 2.12 7.71
CA ARG A 99 -2.80 0.68 7.60
C ARG A 99 -3.29 -0.12 8.80
N SER A 100 -3.81 -1.32 8.55
CA SER A 100 -4.39 -2.23 9.56
C SER A 100 -3.46 -3.01 10.51
N PRO A 101 -2.10 -3.00 10.46
CA PRO A 101 -1.29 -3.83 11.35
C PRO A 101 -1.57 -3.66 12.84
N LEU A 102 -1.98 -2.46 13.29
CA LEU A 102 -2.30 -2.20 14.70
C LEU A 102 -3.71 -2.66 15.14
N PHE A 103 -4.47 -3.37 14.29
CA PHE A 103 -5.83 -3.81 14.63
C PHE A 103 -5.93 -4.57 15.95
N LEU A 104 -5.01 -5.50 16.22
CA LEU A 104 -4.99 -6.29 17.46
C LEU A 104 -4.19 -5.62 18.58
N PHE A 105 -3.58 -4.46 18.34
CA PHE A 105 -2.71 -3.82 19.32
C PHE A 105 -3.46 -3.34 20.56
N PRO A 106 -4.63 -2.65 20.46
CA PRO A 106 -5.37 -2.21 21.65
C PRO A 106 -5.75 -3.34 22.63
N PRO A 107 -6.37 -4.46 22.20
CA PRO A 107 -6.69 -5.55 23.11
C PRO A 107 -5.47 -6.25 23.68
N VAL A 108 -4.39 -6.41 22.90
CA VAL A 108 -3.14 -6.96 23.41
C VAL A 108 -2.54 -6.07 24.49
N LEU A 109 -2.54 -4.75 24.30
CA LEU A 109 -2.01 -3.81 25.28
C LEU A 109 -2.82 -3.81 26.58
N ILE A 110 -4.16 -3.84 26.49
CA ILE A 110 -5.05 -3.93 27.66
C ILE A 110 -4.85 -5.25 28.40
N LEU A 111 -4.73 -6.36 27.67
CA LEU A 111 -4.47 -7.68 28.27
C LEU A 111 -3.13 -7.70 29.00
N CYS A 112 -2.08 -7.12 28.40
CA CYS A 112 -0.79 -6.97 29.07
C CYS A 112 -0.92 -6.17 30.37
N ASP A 113 -1.61 -5.02 30.36
CA ASP A 113 -1.82 -4.19 31.56
C ASP A 113 -2.58 -4.94 32.66
N TRP A 114 -3.61 -5.71 32.26
CA TRP A 114 -4.37 -6.56 33.18
C TRP A 114 -3.51 -7.66 33.81
N LEU A 115 -2.67 -8.33 33.01
CA LEU A 115 -1.76 -9.37 33.48
C LEU A 115 -0.66 -8.82 34.40
N TYR A 116 -0.27 -7.56 34.23
CA TYR A 116 0.65 -6.86 35.13
C TYR A 116 0.01 -6.32 36.41
N GLY A 117 -1.29 -6.55 36.64
CA GLY A 117 -1.94 -6.36 37.93
C GLY A 117 -2.85 -5.14 38.06
N GLU A 118 -3.07 -4.34 37.01
CA GLU A 118 -4.06 -3.26 37.04
C GLU A 118 -5.48 -3.82 36.93
N ARG A 119 -6.24 -3.87 38.03
CA ARG A 119 -7.63 -4.40 38.06
C ARG A 119 -8.65 -3.45 38.69
N THR A 120 -8.32 -2.16 38.79
CA THR A 120 -9.22 -1.17 39.41
C THR A 120 -10.40 -0.82 38.49
N ARG A 121 -11.52 -0.34 39.06
CA ARG A 121 -12.64 0.18 38.26
C ARG A 121 -12.20 1.33 37.34
N ALA A 122 -11.27 2.16 37.81
CA ALA A 122 -10.66 3.23 37.02
C ALA A 122 -9.88 2.68 35.81
N PHE A 123 -9.15 1.57 35.98
CA PHE A 123 -8.50 0.86 34.87
C PHE A 123 -9.52 0.42 33.82
N VAL A 124 -10.59 -0.27 34.21
CA VAL A 124 -11.63 -0.75 33.28
C VAL A 124 -12.21 0.40 32.47
N ARG A 125 -12.57 1.51 33.12
CA ARG A 125 -13.10 2.70 32.44
C ARG A 125 -12.09 3.27 31.43
N ARG A 126 -10.82 3.43 31.82
CA ARG A 126 -9.77 3.95 30.95
C ARG A 126 -9.51 3.03 29.75
N SER A 127 -9.46 1.71 29.98
CA SER A 127 -9.29 0.69 28.95
C SER A 127 -10.46 0.65 27.96
N LEU A 128 -11.70 0.80 28.43
CA LEU A 128 -12.88 0.92 27.57
C LEU A 128 -12.81 2.17 26.70
N VAL A 129 -12.41 3.32 27.26
CA VAL A 129 -12.23 4.56 26.48
C VAL A 129 -11.13 4.41 25.44
N PHE A 130 -9.98 3.85 25.82
CA PHE A 130 -8.88 3.58 24.88
C PHE A 130 -9.33 2.65 23.74
N MET A 131 -10.01 1.54 24.06
CA MET A 131 -10.52 0.58 23.09
C MET A 131 -11.53 1.20 22.13
N ALA A 132 -12.56 1.87 22.67
CA ALA A 132 -13.60 2.51 21.87
C ALA A 132 -13.00 3.58 20.94
N ALA A 133 -12.09 4.41 21.47
CA ALA A 133 -11.39 5.43 20.71
C ALA A 133 -10.49 4.86 19.60
N SER A 134 -9.91 3.68 19.80
CA SER A 134 -9.14 3.01 18.75
C SER A 134 -10.00 2.58 17.56
N TYR A 135 -11.24 2.15 17.77
CA TYR A 135 -12.05 1.62 16.67
C TYR A 135 -13.11 2.59 16.11
N VAL A 136 -13.45 3.67 16.82
CA VAL A 136 -14.52 4.60 16.40
C VAL A 136 -14.26 5.22 15.02
N LEU A 137 -13.00 5.52 14.69
CA LEU A 137 -12.60 6.09 13.40
C LEU A 137 -12.74 5.10 12.23
N LEU A 138 -12.89 3.80 12.50
CA LEU A 138 -13.18 2.83 11.44
C LEU A 138 -14.66 2.87 11.01
N VAL A 139 -15.55 3.48 11.79
CA VAL A 139 -16.99 3.48 11.51
C VAL A 139 -17.32 4.17 10.17
N PRO A 140 -16.83 5.38 9.87
CA PRO A 140 -17.06 6.04 8.59
C PRO A 140 -16.59 5.22 7.37
N TRP A 141 -15.42 4.58 7.49
CA TRP A 141 -14.91 3.67 6.46
C TRP A 141 -15.85 2.48 6.22
N ASN A 142 -16.34 1.86 7.29
CA ASN A 142 -17.26 0.73 7.18
C ASN A 142 -18.61 1.12 6.56
N ILE A 143 -19.16 2.29 6.91
CA ILE A 143 -20.39 2.82 6.31
C ILE A 143 -20.19 3.02 4.81
N LEU A 144 -19.09 3.70 4.42
CA LEU A 144 -18.75 3.90 3.02
C LEU A 144 -18.63 2.55 2.29
N ASN A 145 -17.86 1.61 2.83
CA ASN A 145 -17.65 0.33 2.17
C ASN A 145 -18.95 -0.48 2.02
N HIS A 146 -19.80 -0.49 3.05
CA HIS A 146 -21.11 -1.14 2.99
C HIS A 146 -22.01 -0.51 1.93
N SER A 147 -22.03 0.84 1.84
CA SER A 147 -22.82 1.53 0.84
C SER A 147 -22.37 1.27 -0.60
N LEU A 148 -21.06 1.08 -0.83
CA LEU A 148 -20.51 0.87 -2.18
C LEU A 148 -20.50 -0.59 -2.60
N THR A 149 -20.31 -1.52 -1.67
CA THR A 149 -20.09 -2.95 -2.00
C THR A 149 -21.20 -3.87 -1.49
N GLY A 150 -22.14 -3.36 -0.69
CA GLY A 150 -23.12 -4.15 0.05
C GLY A 150 -22.50 -5.00 1.19
N ARG A 151 -21.18 -4.95 1.39
CA ARG A 151 -20.47 -5.79 2.36
C ARG A 151 -19.85 -4.94 3.47
N PHE A 152 -19.96 -5.40 4.71
CA PHE A 152 -19.24 -4.80 5.83
C PHE A 152 -17.83 -5.38 5.89
N THR A 153 -16.80 -4.56 5.63
CA THR A 153 -15.40 -4.99 5.77
C THR A 153 -14.59 -3.96 6.56
N LEU A 154 -14.05 -4.40 7.69
CA LEU A 154 -13.35 -3.53 8.63
C LEU A 154 -12.13 -2.83 8.02
N PHE A 155 -11.47 -3.49 7.09
CA PHE A 155 -10.29 -3.02 6.37
C PHE A 155 -10.39 -3.40 4.90
N ASP A 156 -9.54 -2.78 4.07
CA ASP A 156 -9.35 -3.22 2.70
C ASP A 156 -8.85 -4.67 2.68
N ALA A 157 -9.77 -5.58 2.36
CA ALA A 157 -9.45 -6.98 2.26
C ALA A 157 -8.52 -7.27 1.09
N HIS A 158 -8.51 -6.47 0.01
CA HIS A 158 -7.82 -6.78 -1.23
C HIS A 158 -6.30 -6.63 -1.13
N SER A 159 -5.82 -5.53 -0.52
CA SER A 159 -4.38 -5.23 -0.44
C SER A 159 -3.58 -6.26 0.37
N ALA A 160 -4.23 -6.95 1.34
CA ALA A 160 -3.56 -7.93 2.19
C ALA A 160 -3.67 -9.38 1.68
N LYS A 161 -4.59 -9.70 0.73
CA LYS A 161 -4.87 -11.11 0.35
C LYS A 161 -3.63 -11.84 -0.10
N SER A 162 -2.83 -11.23 -0.98
CA SER A 162 -1.63 -11.87 -1.50
C SER A 162 -0.66 -12.21 -0.38
N ASN A 163 -0.40 -11.30 0.55
CA ASN A 163 0.52 -11.55 1.67
C ASN A 163 0.00 -12.59 2.67
N VAL A 164 -1.31 -12.63 2.88
CA VAL A 164 -1.96 -13.65 3.71
C VAL A 164 -1.82 -15.02 3.06
N ILE A 165 -2.16 -15.14 1.78
CA ILE A 165 -2.12 -16.41 1.05
C ILE A 165 -0.69 -16.93 0.92
N THR A 166 0.26 -16.09 0.49
CA THR A 166 1.66 -16.52 0.36
C THR A 166 2.31 -16.75 1.73
N GLY A 167 1.86 -16.00 2.75
CA GLY A 167 2.15 -16.25 4.15
C GLY A 167 1.78 -17.67 4.58
N ALA A 168 0.57 -18.11 4.24
CA ALA A 168 0.09 -19.46 4.51
C ALA A 168 0.83 -20.54 3.72
N LEU A 169 1.25 -20.24 2.48
CA LEU A 169 1.99 -21.16 1.61
C LEU A 169 3.47 -21.34 1.99
N GLY A 170 3.94 -20.60 3.00
CA GLY A 170 5.29 -20.69 3.52
C GLY A 170 6.30 -19.72 2.87
N SER A 171 5.83 -18.74 2.08
CA SER A 171 6.71 -17.74 1.47
C SER A 171 7.29 -16.83 2.54
N VAL A 172 8.57 -16.50 2.43
CA VAL A 172 9.17 -15.45 3.27
C VAL A 172 8.82 -14.08 2.72
N TYR A 173 8.96 -13.88 1.42
CA TYR A 173 8.81 -12.58 0.78
C TYR A 173 7.44 -12.37 0.16
N THR A 174 6.99 -11.11 0.13
CA THR A 174 5.83 -10.70 -0.65
C THR A 174 6.01 -11.04 -2.12
N MET A 175 4.88 -11.34 -2.73
CA MET A 175 4.74 -11.80 -4.09
C MET A 175 3.90 -10.82 -4.88
N GLU A 176 4.33 -10.53 -6.10
CA GLU A 176 3.49 -9.92 -7.12
C GLU A 176 2.97 -11.05 -8.04
N GLY A 177 1.67 -11.04 -8.37
CA GLY A 177 0.99 -12.07 -9.17
C GLY A 177 -0.32 -12.59 -8.55
N ASP A 178 -0.93 -13.61 -9.16
CA ASP A 178 -2.19 -14.20 -8.66
C ASP A 178 -1.96 -15.25 -7.56
N ALA A 179 -1.93 -14.78 -6.32
CA ALA A 179 -1.79 -15.64 -5.14
C ALA A 179 -2.96 -16.62 -4.98
N ARG A 180 -4.18 -16.27 -5.42
CA ARG A 180 -5.35 -17.13 -5.28
C ARG A 180 -5.23 -18.35 -6.17
N LYS A 181 -4.85 -18.13 -7.43
CA LYS A 181 -4.58 -19.22 -8.38
C LYS A 181 -3.46 -20.13 -7.89
N LEU A 182 -2.37 -19.55 -7.36
CA LEU A 182 -1.27 -20.32 -6.76
C LEU A 182 -1.73 -21.18 -5.57
N ALA A 183 -2.68 -20.69 -4.78
CA ALA A 183 -3.27 -21.40 -3.65
C ALA A 183 -4.40 -22.36 -4.03
N GLY A 184 -4.85 -22.37 -5.30
CA GLY A 184 -6.00 -23.15 -5.75
C GLY A 184 -7.32 -22.75 -5.10
N ILE A 185 -7.50 -21.46 -4.78
CA ILE A 185 -8.74 -20.92 -4.22
C ILE A 185 -9.43 -19.98 -5.22
N GLY A 186 -10.76 -19.97 -5.24
CA GLY A 186 -11.58 -19.13 -6.10
C GLY A 186 -11.52 -17.65 -5.75
N SER A 187 -12.17 -16.80 -6.55
CA SER A 187 -12.26 -15.34 -6.33
C SER A 187 -12.97 -14.96 -5.03
N ASP A 188 -14.00 -15.73 -4.68
CA ASP A 188 -14.89 -15.46 -3.55
C ASP A 188 -14.45 -16.12 -2.24
N ASP A 189 -13.46 -17.02 -2.32
CA ASP A 189 -12.94 -17.69 -1.13
C ASP A 189 -12.26 -16.69 -0.18
N SER A 190 -12.39 -16.92 1.12
CA SER A 190 -11.73 -16.10 2.15
C SER A 190 -10.25 -16.47 2.28
N ALA A 191 -9.37 -15.52 1.96
CA ALA A 191 -7.92 -15.65 2.16
C ALA A 191 -7.57 -15.93 3.64
N PHE A 192 -8.33 -15.36 4.57
CA PHE A 192 -8.14 -15.58 6.00
C PHE A 192 -8.49 -17.01 6.41
N VAL A 193 -9.62 -17.55 5.93
CA VAL A 193 -10.00 -18.95 6.20
C VAL A 193 -8.98 -19.91 5.62
N PHE A 194 -8.52 -19.65 4.39
CA PHE A 194 -7.42 -20.41 3.78
C PHE A 194 -6.16 -20.39 4.66
N TYR A 195 -5.78 -19.22 5.16
CA TYR A 195 -4.61 -19.05 6.02
C TYR A 195 -4.73 -19.83 7.34
N VAL A 196 -5.85 -19.70 8.04
CA VAL A 196 -6.06 -20.42 9.32
C VAL A 196 -6.05 -21.92 9.09
N ARG A 197 -6.72 -22.40 8.05
CA ARG A 197 -6.73 -23.83 7.67
C ARG A 197 -5.31 -24.34 7.40
N LYS A 198 -4.53 -23.62 6.60
CA LYS A 198 -3.15 -24.02 6.28
C LYS A 198 -2.22 -23.98 7.49
N ALA A 199 -2.37 -22.99 8.37
CA ALA A 199 -1.60 -22.93 9.61
C ALA A 199 -1.95 -24.09 10.56
N ALA A 200 -3.23 -24.48 10.62
CA ALA A 200 -3.69 -25.60 11.45
C ALA A 200 -3.28 -26.98 10.88
N GLU A 201 -3.26 -27.15 9.56
CA GLU A 201 -2.82 -28.39 8.90
C GLU A 201 -1.35 -28.73 9.20
N ASN A 202 -0.48 -27.72 9.37
CA ASN A 202 0.95 -27.94 9.64
C ASN A 202 1.55 -26.84 10.54
N PRO A 203 1.27 -26.85 11.86
CA PRO A 203 1.60 -25.75 12.76
C PRO A 203 3.12 -25.57 12.93
N LEU A 204 3.89 -26.66 12.94
CA LEU A 204 5.35 -26.59 13.06
C LEU A 204 5.98 -25.93 11.84
N PHE A 205 5.55 -26.30 10.63
CA PHE A 205 5.98 -25.65 9.40
C PHE A 205 5.66 -24.14 9.43
N PHE A 206 4.47 -23.79 9.90
CA PHE A 206 4.06 -22.40 10.03
C PHE A 206 4.95 -21.61 10.99
N ILE A 207 5.20 -22.14 12.20
CA ILE A 207 6.10 -21.52 13.20
C ILE A 207 7.50 -21.35 12.63
N LEU A 208 8.07 -22.38 12.00
CA LEU A 208 9.40 -22.30 11.38
C LEU A 208 9.47 -21.23 10.30
N THR A 209 8.39 -21.03 9.55
CA THR A 209 8.34 -19.99 8.52
C THR A 209 8.25 -18.60 9.13
N VAL A 210 7.48 -18.42 10.20
CA VAL A 210 7.45 -17.17 10.97
C VAL A 210 8.84 -16.83 11.52
N LEU A 211 9.58 -17.82 12.04
CA LEU A 211 10.96 -17.63 12.50
C LEU A 211 11.90 -17.22 11.36
N ARG A 212 11.77 -17.84 10.17
CA ARG A 212 12.52 -17.41 8.98
C ARG A 212 12.20 -15.97 8.59
N ARG A 213 10.93 -15.56 8.63
CA ARG A 213 10.56 -14.16 8.36
C ARG A 213 11.14 -13.20 9.39
N LEU A 214 11.11 -13.54 10.67
CA LEU A 214 11.76 -12.73 11.71
C LEU A 214 13.26 -12.56 11.44
N TRP A 215 13.94 -13.63 11.02
CA TRP A 215 15.34 -13.57 10.60
C TRP A 215 15.54 -12.62 9.40
N HIS A 216 14.70 -12.73 8.36
CA HIS A 216 14.79 -11.86 7.19
C HIS A 216 14.43 -10.40 7.50
N ILE A 217 13.51 -10.15 8.44
CA ILE A 217 13.23 -8.79 8.95
C ILE A 217 14.48 -8.19 9.59
N PHE A 218 15.18 -8.97 10.43
CA PHE A 218 16.45 -8.54 11.01
C PHE A 218 17.47 -8.19 9.91
N LEU A 219 17.58 -9.01 8.87
CA LEU A 219 18.48 -8.77 7.73
C LEU A 219 18.14 -7.53 6.89
N PHE A 220 16.93 -6.96 6.99
CA PHE A 220 16.62 -5.72 6.29
C PHE A 220 17.43 -4.53 6.78
N ASN A 221 17.69 -4.47 8.09
CA ASN A 221 18.46 -3.43 8.75
C ASN A 221 19.17 -4.00 10.00
N PRO A 222 20.22 -4.84 9.82
CA PRO A 222 20.80 -5.62 10.92
C PRO A 222 21.36 -4.74 12.04
N LEU A 223 21.95 -3.59 11.70
CA LEU A 223 22.43 -2.62 12.70
C LEU A 223 21.27 -2.07 13.55
N LEU A 224 20.18 -1.63 12.90
CA LEU A 224 19.03 -1.03 13.60
C LEU A 224 18.37 -2.03 14.54
N PHE A 225 18.13 -3.26 14.07
CA PHE A 225 17.54 -4.32 14.89
C PHE A 225 18.51 -4.87 15.94
N GLY A 226 19.81 -4.92 15.66
CA GLY A 226 20.85 -5.25 16.64
C GLY A 226 20.88 -4.24 17.80
N LEU A 227 20.78 -2.94 17.49
CA LEU A 227 20.66 -1.88 18.48
C LEU A 227 19.35 -1.96 19.27
N LEU A 228 18.24 -2.36 18.65
CA LEU A 228 16.98 -2.64 19.35
C LEU A 228 17.12 -3.80 20.35
N LEU A 229 17.77 -4.90 19.96
CA LEU A 229 18.05 -6.02 20.86
C LEU A 229 18.95 -5.59 22.03
N LEU A 230 20.00 -4.81 21.76
CA LEU A 230 20.84 -4.23 22.81
C LEU A 230 20.03 -3.32 23.75
N ALA A 231 19.17 -2.48 23.20
CA ALA A 231 18.28 -1.62 23.98
C ALA A 231 17.34 -2.44 24.89
N LEU A 232 16.79 -3.55 24.39
CA LEU A 232 15.97 -4.48 25.19
C LEU A 232 16.77 -5.13 26.33
N LEU A 233 18.01 -5.55 26.07
CA LEU A 233 18.87 -6.20 27.06
C LEU A 233 19.31 -5.26 28.19
N VAL A 234 19.68 -4.02 27.83
CA VAL A 234 20.11 -2.98 28.79
C VAL A 234 18.93 -2.47 29.63
N ASN A 235 17.72 -2.46 29.06
CA ASN A 235 16.57 -1.80 29.65
C ASN A 235 15.64 -2.78 30.37
N ARG A 236 16.03 -3.17 31.58
CA ARG A 236 15.26 -4.14 32.41
C ARG A 236 14.05 -3.55 33.12
N ASP A 237 13.89 -2.23 33.09
CA ASP A 237 12.84 -1.49 33.79
C ASP A 237 11.44 -1.85 33.27
N ARG A 238 10.52 -2.19 34.19
CA ARG A 238 9.17 -2.66 33.83
C ARG A 238 8.40 -1.62 33.03
N ASP A 239 8.52 -0.34 33.41
CA ASP A 239 7.80 0.76 32.77
C ASP A 239 8.22 0.96 31.31
N ARG A 240 9.45 0.57 30.98
CA ARG A 240 10.01 0.73 29.64
C ARG A 240 9.72 -0.45 28.73
N ARG A 241 9.43 -1.65 29.27
CA ARG A 241 9.06 -2.84 28.46
C ARG A 241 7.83 -2.61 27.59
N LEU A 242 6.86 -1.82 28.07
CA LEU A 242 5.64 -1.52 27.34
C LEU A 242 5.87 -0.56 26.16
N ILE A 243 6.92 0.26 26.21
CA ILE A 243 7.33 1.14 25.11
C ILE A 243 7.90 0.32 23.95
N PHE A 244 8.61 -0.78 24.26
CA PHE A 244 9.01 -1.76 23.26
C PHE A 244 7.84 -2.59 22.71
N GLY A 245 6.68 -2.57 23.37
CA GLY A 245 5.49 -3.31 22.95
C GLY A 245 5.04 -2.93 21.54
N LEU A 246 5.08 -1.65 21.17
CA LEU A 246 4.68 -1.19 19.82
C LEU A 246 5.56 -1.79 18.71
N PRO A 247 6.90 -1.59 18.69
CA PRO A 247 7.72 -2.17 17.63
C PRO A 247 7.77 -3.70 17.66
N ILE A 248 7.74 -4.34 18.84
CA ILE A 248 7.69 -5.81 18.94
C ILE A 248 6.40 -6.34 18.33
N PHE A 249 5.26 -5.77 18.70
CA PHE A 249 3.97 -6.14 18.13
C PHE A 249 3.95 -5.91 16.62
N PHE A 250 4.47 -4.77 16.17
CA PHE A 250 4.55 -4.44 14.75
C PHE A 250 5.37 -5.47 13.95
N ILE A 251 6.52 -5.88 14.47
CA ILE A 251 7.36 -6.91 13.85
C ILE A 251 6.66 -8.27 13.86
N ALA A 252 6.02 -8.62 14.99
CA ALA A 252 5.33 -9.89 15.15
C ALA A 252 4.12 -10.02 14.21
N ILE A 253 3.28 -8.99 14.08
CA ILE A 253 2.11 -9.06 13.19
C ILE A 253 2.52 -9.16 11.72
N HIS A 254 3.62 -8.48 11.32
CA HIS A 254 4.13 -8.59 9.95
C HIS A 254 4.83 -9.94 9.68
N SER A 255 5.46 -10.57 10.68
CA SER A 255 6.10 -11.88 10.49
C SER A 255 5.11 -13.03 10.31
N LEU A 256 3.85 -12.83 10.69
CA LEU A 256 2.76 -13.76 10.37
C LEU A 256 2.42 -13.80 8.87
N LEU A 257 2.73 -12.73 8.15
CA LEU A 257 2.47 -12.59 6.71
C LEU A 257 3.77 -12.66 5.91
N SER A 258 3.69 -12.78 4.58
CA SER A 258 4.89 -12.59 3.76
C SER A 258 5.41 -11.14 3.88
N VAL A 259 6.73 -10.97 4.00
CA VAL A 259 7.34 -9.68 4.32
C VAL A 259 7.96 -8.98 3.12
N ASP A 260 8.02 -7.65 3.20
CA ASP A 260 8.66 -6.78 2.23
C ASP A 260 9.43 -5.71 3.00
N LYS A 261 10.61 -5.31 2.49
CA LYS A 261 11.46 -4.32 3.14
C LYS A 261 10.71 -3.01 3.39
N ARG A 262 9.84 -2.60 2.46
CA ARG A 262 9.05 -1.37 2.56
C ARG A 262 8.10 -1.34 3.76
N TYR A 263 7.63 -2.50 4.24
CA TYR A 263 6.73 -2.55 5.41
C TYR A 263 7.42 -2.14 6.71
N PHE A 264 8.75 -2.20 6.75
CA PHE A 264 9.56 -1.82 7.90
C PHE A 264 10.15 -0.42 7.77
N TYR A 265 9.77 0.34 6.74
CA TYR A 265 10.15 1.75 6.62
C TYR A 265 9.78 2.58 7.86
N PRO A 266 8.59 2.41 8.49
CA PRO A 266 8.31 3.11 9.75
C PRO A 266 9.26 2.81 10.90
N MET A 267 9.90 1.64 10.92
CA MET A 267 10.85 1.29 11.97
C MET A 267 12.13 2.12 11.90
N LEU A 268 12.47 2.68 10.74
CA LEU A 268 13.58 3.64 10.60
C LEU A 268 13.38 4.89 11.46
N TYR A 269 12.13 5.23 11.81
CA TYR A 269 11.79 6.40 12.61
C TYR A 269 11.32 6.05 14.02
N VAL A 270 10.59 4.94 14.19
CA VAL A 270 10.05 4.51 15.49
C VAL A 270 11.14 3.96 16.41
N LEU A 271 12.14 3.26 15.88
CA LEU A 271 13.19 2.64 16.70
C LEU A 271 14.24 3.63 17.25
N PRO A 272 14.72 4.64 16.51
CA PRO A 272 15.74 5.56 17.01
C PRO A 272 15.42 6.25 18.35
N PRO A 273 14.20 6.77 18.60
CA PRO A 273 13.83 7.31 19.92
C PRO A 273 14.00 6.29 21.05
N ILE A 274 13.60 5.05 20.83
CA ILE A 274 13.66 3.96 21.82
C ILE A 274 15.11 3.55 22.08
N ILE A 275 15.91 3.41 21.02
CA ILE A 275 17.33 3.05 21.08
C ILE A 275 18.10 4.14 21.82
N ALA A 276 17.97 5.40 21.38
CA ALA A 276 18.64 6.55 21.99
C ALA A 276 18.27 6.68 23.48
N ALA A 277 16.98 6.60 23.81
CA ALA A 277 16.52 6.67 25.19
C ALA A 277 16.97 5.47 26.04
N SER A 278 17.24 4.30 25.46
CA SER A 278 17.70 3.14 26.23
C SER A 278 19.20 3.22 26.52
N LEU A 279 20.01 3.58 25.51
CA LEU A 279 21.47 3.57 25.56
C LEU A 279 22.08 4.83 26.17
N LEU A 280 21.38 5.97 26.15
CA LEU A 280 21.92 7.22 26.72
C LEU A 280 22.06 7.13 28.25
N PRO A 281 23.19 7.52 28.87
CA PRO A 281 23.36 7.51 30.33
C PRO A 281 22.32 8.36 31.08
N ARG A 282 21.89 7.92 32.28
CA ARG A 282 20.89 8.66 33.09
C ARG A 282 21.33 10.07 33.50
N ARG A 283 22.64 10.35 33.52
CA ARG A 283 23.18 11.64 33.99
C ARG A 283 22.88 12.80 33.04
N LEU A 284 22.59 12.52 31.76
CA LEU A 284 22.31 13.53 30.73
C LEU A 284 20.83 13.99 30.68
N ILE A 285 20.02 13.64 31.70
CA ILE A 285 18.53 13.76 31.68
C ILE A 285 18.01 15.18 32.03
N LYS A 286 18.85 16.14 32.41
CA LYS A 286 18.36 17.40 32.99
C LYS A 286 17.98 18.46 31.95
N SER A 287 16.80 18.35 31.34
CA SER A 287 16.10 19.50 30.75
C SER A 287 14.58 19.30 30.76
N PRO A 288 13.88 19.63 31.87
CA PRO A 288 12.42 19.51 31.96
C PRO A 288 11.69 20.33 30.89
N GLY A 289 12.26 21.46 30.46
CA GLY A 289 11.71 22.29 29.39
C GLY A 289 11.55 21.54 28.06
N SER A 290 12.52 20.68 27.70
CA SER A 290 12.46 19.90 26.45
C SER A 290 11.30 18.89 26.42
N CYS A 291 10.98 18.29 27.58
CA CYS A 291 9.89 17.33 27.71
C CYS A 291 8.53 18.04 27.56
N VAL A 292 8.34 19.17 28.25
CA VAL A 292 7.12 19.99 28.15
C VAL A 292 6.90 20.50 26.72
N PHE A 293 7.97 20.96 26.07
CA PHE A 293 7.91 21.36 24.66
C PHE A 293 7.49 20.18 23.77
N ALA A 294 8.15 19.03 23.90
CA ALA A 294 7.85 17.84 23.10
C ALA A 294 6.42 17.34 23.30
N GLU A 295 5.90 17.40 24.52
CA GLU A 295 4.51 17.06 24.86
C GLU A 295 3.53 17.97 24.13
N LYS A 296 3.69 19.29 24.28
CA LYS A 296 2.83 20.28 23.62
C LYS A 296 2.86 20.14 22.10
N THR A 297 4.05 19.97 21.51
CA THR A 297 4.23 19.79 20.08
C THR A 297 3.60 18.49 19.58
N THR A 298 3.74 17.38 20.31
CA THR A 298 3.10 16.10 19.98
C THR A 298 1.58 16.23 19.98
N VAL A 299 1.01 16.85 21.02
CA VAL A 299 -0.44 17.07 21.10
C VAL A 299 -0.92 17.98 19.98
N LEU A 300 -0.18 19.04 19.66
CA LEU A 300 -0.50 19.93 18.54
C LEU A 300 -0.52 19.19 17.19
N PHE A 301 0.53 18.40 16.90
CA PHE A 301 0.59 17.59 15.68
C PHE A 301 -0.51 16.55 15.61
N PHE A 302 -0.86 15.92 16.75
CA PHE A 302 -2.02 15.05 16.83
C PHE A 302 -3.31 15.80 16.51
N LEU A 303 -3.57 16.96 17.12
CA LEU A 303 -4.80 17.72 16.88
C LEU A 303 -4.93 18.17 15.41
N LEU A 304 -3.84 18.68 14.82
CA LEU A 304 -3.83 19.10 13.41
C LEU A 304 -4.09 17.93 12.46
N SER A 305 -3.42 16.79 12.68
CA SER A 305 -3.65 15.59 11.87
C SER A 305 -5.03 14.97 12.11
N PHE A 306 -5.54 15.02 13.34
CA PHE A 306 -6.87 14.53 13.69
C PHE A 306 -7.97 15.37 13.02
N CYS A 307 -7.83 16.70 12.96
CA CYS A 307 -8.73 17.55 12.17
C CYS A 307 -8.74 17.16 10.68
N ALA A 308 -7.58 16.83 10.11
CA ALA A 308 -7.50 16.34 8.74
C ALA A 308 -8.18 14.97 8.57
N VAL A 309 -7.99 14.03 9.51
CA VAL A 309 -8.67 12.73 9.53
C VAL A 309 -10.18 12.90 9.58
N LEU A 310 -10.70 13.72 10.51
CA LEU A 310 -12.14 13.99 10.63
C LEU A 310 -12.70 14.65 9.36
N SER A 311 -11.92 15.51 8.70
CA SER A 311 -12.32 16.13 7.43
C SER A 311 -12.46 15.07 6.32
N ILE A 312 -11.55 14.11 6.25
CA ILE A 312 -11.63 12.99 5.30
C ILE A 312 -12.81 12.08 5.64
N GLU A 313 -13.02 11.74 6.91
CA GLU A 313 -14.17 10.94 7.34
C GLU A 313 -15.50 11.60 7.00
N ALA A 314 -15.62 12.91 7.21
CA ALA A 314 -16.80 13.66 6.81
C ALA A 314 -17.05 13.57 5.29
N LEU A 315 -15.99 13.67 4.48
CA LEU A 315 -16.10 13.46 3.03
C LEU A 315 -16.53 12.03 2.67
N MET A 316 -16.02 11.03 3.40
CA MET A 316 -16.38 9.62 3.20
C MET A 316 -17.84 9.35 3.54
N ILE A 317 -18.36 9.91 4.64
CA ILE A 317 -19.78 9.76 5.03
C ILE A 317 -20.70 10.37 3.97
N VAL A 318 -20.32 11.54 3.43
CA VAL A 318 -21.13 12.27 2.43
C VAL A 318 -20.95 11.70 1.02
N TYR A 319 -19.92 10.88 0.78
CA TYR A 319 -19.58 10.36 -0.55
C TYR A 319 -20.73 9.59 -1.22
N PRO A 320 -21.42 8.61 -0.58
CA PRO A 320 -22.46 7.83 -1.25
C PRO A 320 -23.62 8.70 -1.74
N TYR A 321 -24.01 9.70 -0.93
CA TYR A 321 -25.05 10.66 -1.30
C TYR A 321 -24.61 11.52 -2.49
N ARG A 322 -23.38 12.06 -2.46
CA ARG A 322 -22.82 12.83 -3.59
C ARG A 322 -22.65 11.97 -4.84
N ALA A 323 -22.23 10.72 -4.70
CA ALA A 323 -22.06 9.80 -5.81
C ALA A 323 -23.41 9.51 -6.47
N ALA A 324 -24.47 9.23 -5.69
CA ALA A 324 -25.82 9.03 -6.19
C ALA A 324 -26.32 10.26 -6.97
N GLN A 325 -26.18 11.47 -6.41
CA GLN A 325 -26.58 12.70 -7.08
C GLN A 325 -25.80 12.97 -8.38
N ASN A 326 -24.49 12.73 -8.38
CA ASN A 326 -23.64 12.98 -9.54
C ASN A 326 -23.74 11.89 -10.61
N SER A 327 -24.17 10.68 -10.25
CA SER A 327 -24.37 9.57 -11.21
C SER A 327 -25.53 9.81 -12.16
N ALA A 328 -26.45 10.74 -11.82
CA ALA A 328 -27.70 10.96 -12.53
C ALA A 328 -27.58 11.83 -13.80
N GLY A 329 -26.42 12.42 -14.14
CA GLY A 329 -26.33 13.29 -15.31
C GLY A 329 -24.96 13.42 -15.96
N ASN A 330 -24.95 13.41 -17.30
CA ASN A 330 -23.76 13.76 -18.10
C ASN A 330 -23.20 15.15 -17.76
N GLU A 331 -24.06 16.06 -17.30
CA GLU A 331 -23.69 17.41 -16.88
C GLU A 331 -22.72 17.45 -15.69
N ALA A 332 -22.75 16.49 -14.77
CA ALA A 332 -21.84 16.50 -13.61
C ALA A 332 -20.39 16.25 -14.05
N PHE A 333 -20.19 15.33 -15.01
CA PHE A 333 -18.88 15.05 -15.58
C PHE A 333 -18.35 16.23 -16.39
N VAL A 334 -19.18 16.83 -17.25
CA VAL A 334 -18.80 18.01 -18.05
C VAL A 334 -18.40 19.17 -17.15
N ARG A 335 -19.23 19.52 -16.14
CA ARG A 335 -18.90 20.58 -15.16
C ARG A 335 -17.59 20.31 -14.42
N THR A 336 -17.32 19.04 -14.09
CA THR A 336 -16.07 18.67 -13.40
C THR A 336 -14.86 18.80 -14.33
N LEU A 337 -15.01 18.40 -15.59
CA LEU A 337 -13.98 18.56 -16.62
C LEU A 337 -13.66 20.05 -16.87
N ASP A 338 -14.68 20.91 -16.89
CA ASP A 338 -14.54 22.36 -17.05
C ASP A 338 -13.87 23.01 -15.83
N ARG A 339 -14.19 22.52 -14.63
CA ARG A 339 -13.56 22.97 -13.38
C ARG A 339 -12.10 22.54 -13.27
N PHE A 340 -11.76 21.36 -13.81
CA PHE A 340 -10.42 20.78 -13.72
C PHE A 340 -9.87 20.39 -15.10
N PRO A 341 -9.67 21.37 -16.00
CA PRO A 341 -9.32 21.09 -17.39
C PRO A 341 -7.95 20.42 -17.53
N ASN A 342 -7.07 20.56 -16.54
CA ASN A 342 -5.72 20.01 -16.52
C ASN A 342 -5.61 18.72 -15.69
N ASP A 343 -6.72 18.13 -15.25
CA ASP A 343 -6.68 16.81 -14.60
C ASP A 343 -6.54 15.71 -15.65
N ARG A 344 -5.39 15.02 -15.63
CA ARG A 344 -5.06 13.95 -16.57
C ARG A 344 -6.07 12.80 -16.50
N ALA A 345 -6.54 12.41 -15.32
CA ALA A 345 -7.46 11.29 -15.18
C ALA A 345 -8.84 11.64 -15.75
N LEU A 346 -9.35 12.86 -15.50
CA LEU A 346 -10.63 13.30 -16.05
C LEU A 346 -10.59 13.43 -17.58
N GLN A 347 -9.50 13.95 -18.14
CA GLN A 347 -9.34 14.04 -19.60
C GLN A 347 -9.19 12.65 -20.24
N GLU A 348 -8.51 11.71 -19.59
CA GLU A 348 -8.46 10.32 -20.06
C GLU A 348 -9.86 9.68 -20.02
N MET A 349 -10.61 9.87 -18.92
CA MET A 349 -11.99 9.39 -18.80
C MET A 349 -12.90 9.99 -19.89
N LYS A 350 -12.69 11.26 -20.26
CA LYS A 350 -13.44 11.91 -21.35
C LYS A 350 -13.25 11.15 -22.66
N CYS A 351 -12.00 10.82 -23.01
CA CYS A 351 -11.74 10.03 -24.20
C CYS A 351 -12.32 8.61 -24.06
N ARG A 352 -12.17 7.96 -22.90
CA ARG A 352 -12.73 6.61 -22.67
C ARG A 352 -14.26 6.56 -22.84
N ARG A 353 -15.01 7.60 -22.48
CA ARG A 353 -16.47 7.62 -22.74
C ARG A 353 -16.82 7.53 -24.23
N MET A 354 -15.98 8.10 -25.11
CA MET A 354 -16.17 7.96 -26.57
C MET A 354 -15.88 6.53 -27.02
N LEU A 355 -14.91 5.87 -26.39
CA LEU A 355 -14.63 4.45 -26.61
C LEU A 355 -15.80 3.58 -26.15
N ASP A 356 -16.37 3.86 -24.97
CA ASP A 356 -17.52 3.14 -24.41
C ASP A 356 -18.77 3.32 -25.29
N SER A 357 -18.94 4.49 -25.92
CA SER A 357 -20.01 4.75 -26.90
C SER A 357 -19.68 4.30 -28.33
N CYS A 358 -18.57 3.60 -28.55
CA CYS A 358 -18.07 3.17 -29.86
C CYS A 358 -17.85 4.28 -30.90
N ASP A 359 -17.68 5.52 -30.46
CA ASP A 359 -17.17 6.62 -31.29
C ASP A 359 -15.64 6.52 -31.38
N TYR A 360 -15.15 5.51 -32.09
CA TYR A 360 -13.71 5.29 -32.27
C TYR A 360 -13.00 6.48 -32.94
N PRO A 361 -13.55 7.14 -33.99
CA PRO A 361 -12.95 8.34 -34.56
C PRO A 361 -12.85 9.48 -33.54
N GLY A 362 -13.91 9.75 -32.77
CA GLY A 362 -13.89 10.74 -31.69
C GLY A 362 -12.90 10.39 -30.59
N TYR A 363 -12.83 9.11 -30.18
CA TYR A 363 -11.87 8.61 -29.21
C TYR A 363 -10.42 8.89 -29.64
N TYR A 364 -10.04 8.52 -30.87
CA TYR A 364 -8.68 8.75 -31.35
C TYR A 364 -8.36 10.24 -31.49
N LYS A 365 -9.31 11.04 -31.98
CA LYS A 365 -9.15 12.50 -32.03
C LYS A 365 -8.96 13.10 -30.63
N CYS A 366 -9.72 12.62 -29.64
CA CYS A 366 -9.58 13.02 -28.24
C CYS A 366 -8.20 12.63 -27.69
N LEU A 367 -7.74 11.41 -27.99
CA LEU A 367 -6.42 10.94 -27.57
C LEU A 367 -5.26 11.75 -28.15
N VAL A 368 -5.36 12.24 -29.39
CA VAL A 368 -4.36 13.14 -29.98
C VAL A 368 -4.18 14.36 -29.08
N GLY A 369 -5.26 15.11 -28.84
CA GLY A 369 -5.21 16.31 -28.00
C GLY A 369 -4.82 16.01 -26.54
N TYR A 370 -5.23 14.87 -25.99
CA TYR A 370 -4.80 14.41 -24.67
C TYR A 370 -3.28 14.16 -24.63
N SER A 371 -2.75 13.43 -25.61
CA SER A 371 -1.33 13.03 -25.64
C SER A 371 -0.39 14.22 -25.86
N GLU A 372 -0.82 15.21 -26.63
CA GLU A 372 -0.12 16.49 -26.80
C GLU A 372 -0.15 17.30 -25.51
N LYS A 373 -1.33 17.46 -24.91
CA LYS A 373 -1.52 18.26 -23.70
C LYS A 373 -0.72 17.75 -22.50
N PHE A 374 -0.64 16.44 -22.31
CA PHE A 374 -0.02 15.83 -21.12
C PHE A 374 1.33 15.16 -21.40
N ASP A 375 1.85 15.28 -22.62
CA ASP A 375 3.08 14.62 -23.08
C ASP A 375 3.09 13.11 -22.74
N ASP A 376 1.96 12.44 -22.98
CA ASP A 376 1.77 11.04 -22.60
C ASP A 376 2.39 10.11 -23.64
N LEU A 377 3.62 9.65 -23.35
CA LEU A 377 4.43 8.81 -24.23
C LEU A 377 3.69 7.57 -24.75
N PHE A 378 2.91 6.91 -23.87
CA PHE A 378 2.16 5.72 -24.26
C PHE A 378 1.09 6.04 -25.30
N TYR A 379 0.27 7.08 -25.07
CA TYR A 379 -0.80 7.42 -26.01
C TYR A 379 -0.27 7.99 -27.33
N ARG A 380 0.82 8.76 -27.31
CA ARG A 380 1.50 9.21 -28.53
C ARG A 380 2.00 8.03 -29.36
N TYR A 381 2.66 7.06 -28.72
CA TYR A 381 3.10 5.84 -29.38
C TYR A 381 1.92 4.98 -29.85
N PHE A 382 0.87 4.85 -29.03
CA PHE A 382 -0.33 4.11 -29.37
C PHE A 382 -0.99 4.67 -30.64
N LEU A 383 -1.09 6.00 -30.78
CA LEU A 383 -1.63 6.63 -31.98
C LEU A 383 -0.75 6.37 -33.21
N SER A 384 0.57 6.37 -33.08
CA SER A 384 1.47 6.09 -34.21
C SER A 384 1.37 4.63 -34.69
N ILE A 385 1.31 3.65 -33.78
CA ILE A 385 1.14 2.24 -34.17
C ILE A 385 -0.20 1.97 -34.84
N MET A 386 -1.24 2.73 -34.48
CA MET A 386 -2.57 2.57 -35.08
C MET A 386 -2.61 3.06 -36.53
N ALA A 387 -1.75 4.01 -36.89
CA ALA A 387 -1.56 4.52 -38.25
C ALA A 387 -0.54 3.70 -39.08
N ALA A 388 0.41 3.03 -38.41
CA ALA A 388 1.49 2.28 -39.06
C ALA A 388 0.97 1.17 -40.00
N ARG A 389 1.58 1.02 -41.18
CA ARG A 389 1.14 0.03 -42.19
C ARG A 389 1.92 -1.27 -42.13
N SER A 390 3.10 -1.25 -41.52
CA SER A 390 4.02 -2.37 -41.41
C SER A 390 4.51 -2.57 -39.99
N SER A 391 4.98 -3.77 -39.65
CA SER A 391 5.59 -4.06 -38.35
C SER A 391 6.96 -3.37 -38.16
N SER A 392 7.67 -3.10 -39.26
CA SER A 392 8.95 -2.37 -39.26
C SER A 392 8.85 -0.92 -38.78
N GLU A 393 7.68 -0.29 -38.89
CA GLU A 393 7.44 1.08 -38.39
C GLU A 393 7.22 1.13 -36.85
N LEU A 394 7.18 -0.02 -36.18
CA LEU A 394 6.75 -0.13 -34.78
C LEU A 394 7.93 -0.16 -33.79
N ALA A 395 8.90 0.74 -33.89
CA ALA A 395 9.97 0.82 -32.88
C ALA A 395 9.42 1.38 -31.55
N PRO A 396 9.42 0.62 -30.43
CA PRO A 396 8.93 1.13 -29.16
C PRO A 396 9.83 2.28 -28.66
N PRO A 397 9.29 3.25 -27.93
CA PRO A 397 10.10 4.35 -27.40
C PRO A 397 11.14 3.82 -26.41
N VAL A 398 12.33 4.43 -26.43
CA VAL A 398 13.35 4.20 -25.40
C VAL A 398 12.86 4.85 -24.11
N GLY A 399 12.74 4.08 -23.03
CA GLY A 399 12.16 4.61 -21.80
C GLY A 399 12.16 3.63 -20.63
N LYS A 400 11.55 4.08 -19.53
CA LYS A 400 11.47 3.30 -18.28
C LYS A 400 10.59 2.06 -18.48
N ASN A 401 10.97 0.95 -17.85
CA ASN A 401 10.29 -0.35 -17.94
C ASN A 401 8.76 -0.28 -17.74
N ARG A 402 8.27 0.65 -16.91
CA ARG A 402 6.84 0.76 -16.57
C ARG A 402 5.95 1.23 -17.72
N GLU A 403 6.45 2.02 -18.65
CA GLU A 403 5.68 2.44 -19.83
C GLU A 403 5.97 1.53 -21.03
N LEU A 404 7.21 1.02 -21.09
CA LEU A 404 7.66 0.15 -22.17
C LEU A 404 6.79 -1.10 -22.37
N TRP A 405 6.37 -1.78 -21.30
CA TRP A 405 5.52 -2.96 -21.44
C TRP A 405 4.17 -2.65 -22.08
N ARG A 406 3.58 -1.47 -21.82
CA ARG A 406 2.31 -1.06 -22.43
C ARG A 406 2.50 -0.82 -23.93
N CYS A 407 3.57 -0.11 -24.29
CA CYS A 407 3.95 0.12 -25.69
C CYS A 407 4.18 -1.21 -26.42
N LEU A 408 4.96 -2.12 -25.83
CA LEU A 408 5.23 -3.44 -26.42
C LEU A 408 3.95 -4.28 -26.54
N THR A 409 3.04 -4.23 -25.57
CA THR A 409 1.76 -4.94 -25.64
C THR A 409 0.91 -4.39 -26.78
N ALA A 410 0.87 -3.07 -26.94
CA ALA A 410 0.14 -2.43 -28.01
C ALA A 410 0.74 -2.76 -29.40
N LYS A 411 2.08 -2.74 -29.49
CA LYS A 411 2.84 -3.21 -30.65
C LYS A 411 2.52 -4.66 -31.01
N MET A 412 2.58 -5.57 -30.04
CA MET A 412 2.26 -6.99 -30.22
C MET A 412 0.86 -7.17 -30.82
N PHE A 413 -0.14 -6.44 -30.30
CA PHE A 413 -1.48 -6.48 -30.86
C PHE A 413 -1.54 -5.97 -32.30
N ARG A 414 -0.84 -4.87 -32.61
CA ARG A 414 -0.75 -4.36 -33.98
C ARG A 414 -0.09 -5.37 -34.92
N GLU A 415 0.99 -6.04 -34.51
CA GLU A 415 1.69 -7.07 -35.29
C GLU A 415 0.77 -8.27 -35.55
N PHE A 416 0.04 -8.74 -34.53
CA PHE A 416 -0.98 -9.77 -34.71
C PHE A 416 -2.08 -9.31 -35.66
N GLU A 417 -2.53 -8.06 -35.60
CA GLU A 417 -3.54 -7.52 -36.50
C GLU A 417 -3.08 -7.43 -37.97
N LEU A 418 -1.81 -7.06 -38.18
CA LEU A 418 -1.16 -7.01 -39.50
C LEU A 418 -0.83 -8.41 -40.04
N GLY A 419 -0.71 -9.41 -39.17
CA GLY A 419 -0.48 -10.81 -39.55
C GLY A 419 0.99 -11.22 -39.44
N ASP A 420 1.85 -10.34 -38.96
CA ASP A 420 3.25 -10.62 -38.66
C ASP A 420 3.38 -11.36 -37.32
N LYS A 421 3.16 -12.67 -37.38
CA LYS A 421 3.22 -13.54 -36.21
C LYS A 421 4.62 -13.59 -35.60
N THR A 422 5.67 -13.50 -36.41
CA THR A 422 7.05 -13.65 -35.94
C THR A 422 7.42 -12.47 -35.05
N SER A 423 7.15 -11.25 -35.52
CA SER A 423 7.40 -10.03 -34.75
C SER A 423 6.52 -9.96 -33.49
N ALA A 424 5.23 -10.36 -33.61
CA ALA A 424 4.33 -10.41 -32.46
C ALA A 424 4.84 -11.34 -31.33
N ILE A 425 5.38 -12.52 -31.69
CA ILE A 425 5.98 -13.43 -30.70
C ILE A 425 7.26 -12.87 -30.10
N ALA A 426 8.08 -12.16 -30.89
CA ALA A 426 9.25 -11.48 -30.37
C ALA A 426 8.88 -10.37 -29.37
N SER A 427 7.87 -9.55 -29.70
CA SER A 427 7.30 -8.55 -28.79
C SER A 427 6.76 -9.21 -27.51
N PHE A 428 6.04 -10.33 -27.61
CA PHE A 428 5.55 -11.07 -26.44
C PHE A 428 6.68 -11.56 -25.53
N ARG A 429 7.79 -12.05 -26.08
CA ARG A 429 8.95 -12.47 -25.26
C ARG A 429 9.52 -11.30 -24.45
N GLN A 430 9.70 -10.13 -25.08
CA GLN A 430 10.15 -8.93 -24.38
C GLN A 430 9.16 -8.49 -23.30
N ILE A 431 7.86 -8.54 -23.58
CA ILE A 431 6.82 -8.25 -22.57
C ILE A 431 6.93 -9.24 -21.42
N SER A 432 7.06 -10.54 -21.70
CA SER A 432 7.16 -11.58 -20.68
C SER A 432 8.41 -11.41 -19.82
N GLU A 433 9.54 -10.99 -20.39
CA GLU A 433 10.77 -10.71 -19.64
C GLU A 433 10.58 -9.52 -18.69
N ILE A 434 10.07 -8.40 -19.19
CA ILE A 434 9.76 -7.22 -18.37
C ILE A 434 8.72 -7.57 -17.30
N HIS A 435 7.70 -8.36 -17.68
CA HIS A 435 6.62 -8.74 -16.79
C HIS A 435 7.10 -9.67 -15.68
N ASN A 436 7.91 -10.66 -16.00
CA ASN A 436 8.49 -11.56 -15.00
C ASN A 436 9.45 -10.82 -14.07
N ALA A 437 10.16 -9.80 -14.58
CA ALA A 437 11.03 -8.97 -13.76
C ALA A 437 10.30 -7.94 -12.86
N ALA A 438 9.01 -7.65 -13.11
CA ALA A 438 8.30 -6.58 -12.40
C ALA A 438 7.04 -7.03 -11.65
N TRP A 439 6.28 -8.00 -12.18
CA TRP A 439 4.95 -8.39 -11.68
C TRP A 439 4.77 -9.89 -11.41
N HIS A 440 5.69 -10.77 -11.83
CA HIS A 440 5.68 -12.20 -11.48
C HIS A 440 6.96 -12.61 -10.75
N MET A 441 7.26 -11.91 -9.67
CA MET A 441 8.43 -12.20 -8.86
C MET A 441 8.07 -12.27 -7.38
N LEU A 442 8.75 -13.18 -6.70
CA LEU A 442 9.00 -13.02 -5.28
C LEU A 442 10.13 -12.03 -5.12
N ARG A 443 10.00 -11.08 -4.18
CA ARG A 443 11.06 -10.10 -3.90
C ARG A 443 12.37 -10.74 -3.38
N GLY A 444 12.33 -12.02 -3.03
CA GLY A 444 13.49 -12.86 -2.79
C GLY A 444 13.12 -14.35 -2.79
N THR A 445 14.09 -15.21 -3.12
CA THR A 445 13.90 -16.68 -3.15
C THR A 445 14.94 -17.44 -2.30
N PRO A 446 15.13 -17.05 -1.03
CA PRO A 446 16.20 -17.61 -0.18
C PRO A 446 16.02 -19.12 0.05
N TYR A 447 14.78 -19.61 0.13
CA TYR A 447 14.50 -21.01 0.43
C TYR A 447 13.96 -21.77 -0.78
N LYS A 448 14.08 -23.11 -0.73
CA LYS A 448 13.54 -24.01 -1.77
C LYS A 448 12.05 -23.76 -2.03
N ARG A 449 11.28 -23.56 -0.96
CA ARG A 449 9.84 -23.28 -1.05
C ARG A 449 9.54 -21.99 -1.80
N ASP A 450 10.31 -20.92 -1.57
CA ASP A 450 10.15 -19.67 -2.31
C ASP A 450 10.42 -19.90 -3.81
N ARG A 451 11.46 -20.68 -4.16
CA ARG A 451 11.75 -21.03 -5.57
C ARG A 451 10.63 -21.82 -6.25
N GLU A 452 10.02 -22.76 -5.53
CA GLU A 452 8.85 -23.51 -6.03
C GLU A 452 7.66 -22.59 -6.29
N LEU A 453 7.36 -21.67 -5.37
CA LEU A 453 6.28 -20.70 -5.53
C LEU A 453 6.58 -19.73 -6.69
N ALA A 454 7.81 -19.20 -6.77
CA ALA A 454 8.28 -18.37 -7.89
C ALA A 454 8.09 -19.07 -9.24
N ALA A 455 8.46 -20.35 -9.33
CA ALA A 455 8.27 -21.15 -10.55
C ALA A 455 6.80 -21.44 -10.85
N GLY A 456 5.93 -21.50 -9.85
CA GLY A 456 4.49 -21.62 -10.04
C GLY A 456 3.88 -20.35 -10.65
N ILE A 457 4.28 -19.18 -10.15
CA ILE A 457 3.77 -17.88 -10.61
C ILE A 457 4.29 -17.55 -11.99
N SER A 458 5.56 -17.84 -12.28
CA SER A 458 6.15 -17.55 -13.60
C SER A 458 5.48 -18.33 -14.74
N ARG A 459 4.84 -19.46 -14.43
CA ARG A 459 4.02 -20.21 -15.39
C ARG A 459 2.63 -19.61 -15.59
N ASP A 460 2.16 -18.77 -14.67
CA ASP A 460 0.86 -18.13 -14.77
C ASP A 460 0.89 -16.95 -15.74
N THR A 461 0.64 -17.21 -17.01
CA THR A 461 0.51 -16.13 -18.01
C THR A 461 -0.84 -15.43 -17.95
N GLU A 462 -1.81 -15.96 -17.20
CA GLU A 462 -3.18 -15.48 -17.20
C GLU A 462 -3.33 -14.10 -16.55
N TYR A 463 -2.58 -13.86 -15.48
CA TYR A 463 -2.56 -12.57 -14.79
C TYR A 463 -2.15 -11.43 -15.74
N PHE A 464 -1.13 -11.65 -16.59
CA PHE A 464 -0.76 -10.69 -17.63
C PHE A 464 -1.94 -10.41 -18.58
N TRP A 465 -2.59 -11.45 -19.07
CA TRP A 465 -3.71 -11.30 -20.01
C TRP A 465 -4.89 -10.55 -19.40
N ARG A 466 -5.32 -10.93 -18.19
CA ARG A 466 -6.47 -10.32 -17.51
C ARG A 466 -6.19 -8.89 -17.06
N ARG A 467 -5.02 -8.63 -16.48
CA ARG A 467 -4.73 -7.35 -15.81
C ARG A 467 -4.07 -6.31 -16.71
N HIS A 468 -3.23 -6.75 -17.65
CA HIS A 468 -2.34 -5.86 -18.40
C HIS A 468 -2.72 -5.79 -19.88
N ALA A 469 -2.95 -6.94 -20.50
CA ALA A 469 -3.25 -7.00 -21.93
C ALA A 469 -4.68 -6.55 -22.26
N ARG A 470 -5.66 -6.92 -21.42
CA ARG A 470 -7.09 -6.61 -21.61
C ARG A 470 -7.35 -5.11 -21.77
N ASP A 471 -6.86 -4.28 -20.85
CA ASP A 471 -7.13 -2.83 -20.89
C ASP A 471 -6.57 -2.16 -22.15
N ILE A 472 -5.44 -2.64 -22.65
CA ILE A 472 -4.84 -2.17 -23.90
C ILE A 472 -5.69 -2.65 -25.07
N LEU A 473 -6.06 -3.93 -25.12
CA LEU A 473 -6.87 -4.51 -26.19
C LEU A 473 -8.24 -3.82 -26.34
N LEU A 474 -8.83 -3.35 -25.25
CA LEU A 474 -10.09 -2.62 -25.26
C LEU A 474 -10.02 -1.30 -26.05
N MET A 475 -8.82 -0.74 -26.27
CA MET A 475 -8.61 0.48 -27.06
C MET A 475 -8.73 0.27 -28.58
N TRP A 476 -8.83 -0.98 -29.05
CA TRP A 476 -9.05 -1.31 -30.46
C TRP A 476 -10.53 -1.30 -30.83
N PRO A 477 -10.87 -0.95 -32.09
CA PRO A 477 -12.21 -1.15 -32.64
C PRO A 477 -12.61 -2.61 -32.60
N LEU A 478 -13.91 -2.88 -32.39
CA LEU A 478 -14.43 -4.24 -32.18
C LEU A 478 -13.97 -5.23 -33.26
N GLU A 479 -14.09 -4.86 -34.53
CA GLU A 479 -13.68 -5.69 -35.67
C GLU A 479 -12.17 -6.05 -35.63
N ARG A 480 -11.33 -5.06 -35.32
CA ARG A 480 -9.88 -5.24 -35.22
C ARG A 480 -9.52 -6.09 -34.00
N ARG A 481 -10.26 -5.93 -32.89
CA ARG A 481 -10.12 -6.74 -31.67
C ARG A 481 -10.40 -8.21 -31.93
N VAL A 482 -11.51 -8.54 -32.60
CA VAL A 482 -11.86 -9.92 -32.98
C VAL A 482 -10.76 -10.55 -33.85
N LYS A 483 -10.26 -9.79 -34.83
CA LYS A 483 -9.14 -10.21 -35.68
C LYS A 483 -7.87 -10.51 -34.87
N ILE A 484 -7.54 -9.67 -33.89
CA ILE A 484 -6.39 -9.88 -32.99
C ILE A 484 -6.58 -11.13 -32.14
N LEU A 485 -7.73 -11.27 -31.48
CA LEU A 485 -8.05 -12.40 -30.59
C LEU A 485 -7.99 -13.74 -31.32
N SER A 486 -8.61 -13.84 -32.51
CA SER A 486 -8.58 -15.07 -33.32
C SER A 486 -7.16 -15.53 -33.72
N ARG A 487 -6.20 -14.60 -33.74
CA ARG A 487 -4.79 -14.89 -34.04
C ARG A 487 -3.99 -15.20 -32.77
N LEU A 488 -4.31 -14.53 -31.66
CA LEU A 488 -3.73 -14.80 -30.34
C LEU A 488 -4.08 -16.21 -29.85
N GLU A 489 -5.33 -16.64 -30.00
CA GLU A 489 -5.80 -17.97 -29.55
C GLU A 489 -5.07 -19.13 -30.24
N LYS A 490 -4.54 -18.90 -31.44
CA LYS A 490 -3.72 -19.89 -32.17
C LYS A 490 -2.33 -20.08 -31.55
N LYS A 491 -1.92 -19.20 -30.62
CA LYS A 491 -0.58 -19.17 -30.02
C LYS A 491 -0.58 -19.21 -28.50
N PHE A 492 -1.64 -18.73 -27.87
CA PHE A 492 -1.73 -18.58 -26.43
C PHE A 492 -3.05 -19.15 -25.90
N SER A 493 -3.00 -19.75 -24.71
CA SER A 493 -4.20 -20.09 -23.95
C SER A 493 -4.72 -18.83 -23.26
N LEU A 494 -5.73 -18.19 -23.87
CA LEU A 494 -6.33 -16.97 -23.32
C LEU A 494 -7.33 -17.28 -22.18
N PRO A 495 -7.43 -16.41 -21.15
CA PRO A 495 -8.51 -16.45 -20.16
C PRO A 495 -9.89 -16.36 -20.81
N GLY A 496 -10.90 -16.98 -20.19
CA GLY A 496 -12.29 -16.98 -20.68
C GLY A 496 -12.82 -15.56 -20.96
N GLU A 497 -12.54 -14.61 -20.06
CA GLU A 497 -12.92 -13.19 -20.20
C GLU A 497 -12.42 -12.54 -21.50
N LEU A 498 -11.23 -12.92 -22.00
CA LEU A 498 -10.71 -12.41 -23.28
C LEU A 498 -11.36 -13.12 -24.47
N LYS A 499 -11.73 -14.40 -24.34
CA LYS A 499 -12.45 -15.14 -25.38
C LYS A 499 -13.86 -14.58 -25.58
N GLU A 500 -14.53 -14.22 -24.50
CA GLU A 500 -15.85 -13.58 -24.52
C GLU A 500 -15.83 -12.26 -25.31
N LEU A 501 -14.76 -11.48 -25.21
CA LEU A 501 -14.56 -10.25 -26.01
C LEU A 501 -14.41 -10.51 -27.52
N GLY A 502 -14.07 -11.74 -27.93
CA GLY A 502 -14.02 -12.15 -29.34
C GLY A 502 -15.39 -12.56 -29.88
N ASN A 503 -16.26 -13.06 -29.01
CA ASN A 503 -17.61 -13.53 -29.36
C ASN A 503 -18.67 -12.41 -29.32
N SER A 504 -18.35 -11.26 -28.72
CA SER A 504 -19.28 -10.14 -28.54
C SER A 504 -19.53 -9.30 -29.82
N SER A 505 -19.26 -9.84 -31.01
CA SER A 505 -19.46 -9.13 -32.29
C SER A 505 -20.93 -8.74 -32.57
N GLY A 506 -21.89 -9.32 -31.84
CA GLY A 506 -23.32 -8.97 -31.91
C GLY A 506 -23.85 -8.17 -30.72
N VAL A 507 -23.02 -7.82 -29.73
CA VAL A 507 -23.48 -7.05 -28.56
C VAL A 507 -23.38 -5.56 -28.88
N PRO A 508 -24.49 -4.80 -28.87
CA PRO A 508 -24.44 -3.35 -29.06
C PRO A 508 -23.56 -2.73 -27.98
N CYS A 509 -22.72 -1.77 -28.36
CA CYS A 509 -21.77 -1.10 -27.48
C CYS A 509 -22.46 -0.60 -26.20
N LYS A 510 -22.17 -1.25 -25.08
CA LYS A 510 -22.61 -0.89 -23.73
C LYS A 510 -21.54 -1.27 -22.72
#